data_AF-A0A2W7TXS7-F1
#
_entry.id   AF-A0A2W7TXS7-F1
#
_cell.length_a   1.000
_cell.length_b   1.000
_cell.length_c   1.000
_cell.angle_alpha   90.00
_cell.angle_beta   90.00
_cell.angle_gamma   90.00
#
_symmetry.space_group_name_H-M   'P 1'
#
loop_
_entity.id
_entity.type
_entity.pdbx_description
1 polymer ?
#
loop_
_entity_poly.entity_id
_entity_poly.type
_entity_poly.pdbx_seq_one_letter_code
_entity_poly.pdbx_strand_id
1 'polypeptide(L)'
;MKYFVLFLFLVTSISSVAQTTEIPTKISGTIITDNTGTPLAGVNIININQVTGTTTDNKGYFELAVTQSDTLHITLLGYESLRVRVTNDWIKNKKTTIQLTQKAIPLHEVVISPYYLTGYLEIDSKLIPIKEDYRYSISGLGQGYEAGQYAPEAFGKVLGSIFNPADMLYNFFGKRPQQLKKLREMRKDDTVRNLLETKYDRETISLLLGVSQDEIAEILSRCSYSEAFIKSANDLQIMDAISGCYEQYKILKKK
;
A
#
# COMPACT_ATOMS: atom_id res chain seq x y z
N MET A 1 36.96 -6.44 53.29
CA MET A 1 35.64 -6.12 52.68
C MET A 1 35.71 -5.69 51.20
N LYS A 2 36.78 -5.02 50.75
CA LYS A 2 36.97 -4.63 49.33
C LYS A 2 36.91 -5.81 48.32
N TYR A 3 37.49 -6.95 48.67
CA TYR A 3 37.52 -8.13 47.78
C TYR A 3 36.19 -8.88 47.70
N PHE A 4 35.34 -8.76 48.72
CA PHE A 4 34.04 -9.44 48.76
C PHE A 4 33.02 -8.77 47.81
N VAL A 5 33.03 -7.43 47.73
CA VAL A 5 32.21 -6.67 46.79
C VAL A 5 32.64 -6.94 45.34
N LEU A 6 33.94 -7.10 45.11
CA LEU A 6 34.51 -7.39 43.79
C LEU A 6 34.13 -8.81 43.32
N PHE A 7 34.12 -9.78 44.25
CA PHE A 7 33.64 -11.13 43.98
C PHE A 7 32.13 -11.17 43.69
N LEU A 8 31.31 -10.43 44.45
CA LEU A 8 29.87 -10.33 44.21
C LEU A 8 29.55 -9.74 42.83
N PHE A 9 30.28 -8.71 42.40
CA PHE A 9 30.09 -8.08 41.09
C PHE A 9 30.49 -8.99 39.92
N LEU A 10 31.48 -9.87 40.14
CA LEU A 10 31.93 -10.86 39.17
C LEU A 10 30.90 -11.98 38.97
N VAL A 11 30.18 -12.37 40.03
CA VAL A 11 29.15 -13.43 39.96
C VAL A 11 27.88 -12.92 39.26
N THR A 12 27.51 -11.65 39.44
CA THR A 12 26.33 -11.06 38.78
C THR A 12 26.51 -10.82 37.28
N SER A 13 27.75 -10.72 36.78
CA SER A 13 28.03 -10.48 35.36
C SER A 13 27.94 -11.75 34.50
N ILE A 14 27.90 -12.94 35.11
CA ILE A 14 27.75 -14.23 34.42
C ILE A 14 26.28 -14.52 34.06
N SER A 15 25.33 -13.76 34.63
CA SER A 15 23.89 -13.89 34.35
C SER A 15 23.46 -13.01 33.16
N SER A 16 24.29 -12.92 32.12
CA SER A 16 23.89 -12.32 30.85
C SER A 16 23.00 -13.32 30.10
N VAL A 17 21.69 -13.09 30.18
CA VAL A 17 20.69 -13.82 29.38
C VAL A 17 20.99 -13.53 27.91
N ALA A 18 21.39 -14.57 27.16
CA ALA A 18 21.55 -14.45 25.72
C ALA A 18 20.19 -14.13 25.09
N GLN A 19 20.12 -13.06 24.30
CA GLN A 19 18.96 -12.79 23.45
C GLN A 19 18.84 -13.96 22.47
N THR A 20 17.76 -14.74 22.57
CA THR A 20 17.39 -15.72 21.56
C THR A 20 16.96 -14.98 20.31
N THR A 21 17.92 -14.53 19.51
CA THR A 21 17.68 -14.10 18.15
C THR A 21 17.23 -15.33 17.40
N GLU A 22 15.94 -15.42 17.05
CA GLU A 22 15.44 -16.51 16.21
C GLU A 22 16.22 -16.49 14.90
N ILE A 23 17.04 -17.52 14.68
CA ILE A 23 17.90 -17.61 13.50
C ILE A 23 16.98 -17.87 12.31
N PRO A 24 16.95 -16.99 11.30
CA PRO A 24 16.10 -17.20 10.13
C PRO A 24 16.52 -18.48 9.42
N THR A 25 15.55 -19.39 9.25
CA THR A 25 15.74 -20.68 8.61
C THR A 25 15.29 -20.64 7.16
N LYS A 26 16.07 -21.22 6.24
CA LYS A 26 15.68 -21.30 4.84
C LYS A 26 14.66 -22.41 4.64
N ILE A 27 13.46 -22.04 4.20
CA ILE A 27 12.41 -22.96 3.78
C ILE A 27 12.32 -22.98 2.26
N SER A 28 11.80 -24.08 1.73
CA SER A 28 11.44 -24.20 0.32
C SER A 28 10.02 -24.72 0.15
N GLY A 29 9.48 -24.51 -1.04
CA GLY A 29 8.16 -24.99 -1.38
C GLY A 29 7.86 -24.88 -2.86
N THR A 30 6.72 -25.45 -3.25
CA THR A 30 6.21 -25.38 -4.62
C THR A 30 4.80 -24.83 -4.60
N ILE A 31 4.53 -23.87 -5.49
CA ILE A 31 3.22 -23.28 -5.66
C ILE A 31 2.57 -23.87 -6.90
N ILE A 32 1.35 -24.38 -6.72
CA ILE A 32 0.54 -24.99 -7.77
C ILE A 32 -0.84 -24.33 -7.81
N THR A 33 -1.53 -24.46 -8.93
CA THR A 33 -2.95 -24.06 -9.02
C THR A 33 -3.85 -25.11 -8.39
N ASP A 34 -4.92 -24.67 -7.73
CA ASP A 34 -5.90 -25.53 -7.07
C ASP A 34 -6.67 -26.42 -8.07
N ASN A 35 -7.00 -25.87 -9.25
CA ASN A 35 -7.87 -26.55 -10.22
C ASN A 35 -7.18 -27.70 -10.98
N THR A 36 -5.96 -27.47 -11.46
CA THR A 36 -5.25 -28.41 -12.35
C THR A 36 -3.98 -28.99 -11.73
N GLY A 37 -3.56 -28.53 -10.56
CA GLY A 37 -2.32 -28.95 -9.91
C GLY A 37 -1.04 -28.55 -10.66
N THR A 38 -1.12 -27.71 -11.68
CA THR A 38 0.05 -27.28 -12.46
C THR A 38 0.89 -26.28 -11.67
N PRO A 39 2.24 -26.33 -11.79
CA PRO A 39 3.11 -25.37 -11.13
C PRO A 39 2.91 -23.94 -11.65
N LEU A 40 2.99 -22.97 -10.75
CA LEU A 40 2.81 -21.55 -11.05
C LEU A 40 4.13 -20.80 -10.96
N ALA A 41 4.58 -20.29 -12.09
CA ALA A 41 5.79 -19.48 -12.21
C ALA A 41 5.53 -18.00 -11.96
N GLY A 42 6.51 -17.27 -11.43
CA GLY A 42 6.41 -15.82 -11.21
C GLY A 42 5.44 -15.41 -10.10
N VAL A 43 5.14 -16.31 -9.16
CA VAL A 43 4.35 -15.99 -7.96
C VAL A 43 5.22 -15.17 -7.02
N ASN A 44 4.66 -14.07 -6.50
CA ASN A 44 5.32 -13.19 -5.56
C ASN A 44 5.09 -13.69 -4.14
N ILE A 45 6.16 -13.88 -3.37
CA ILE A 45 6.10 -14.36 -1.98
C ILE A 45 6.84 -13.37 -1.11
N ILE A 46 6.13 -12.73 -0.18
CA ILE A 46 6.66 -11.69 0.70
C ILE A 46 6.45 -12.10 2.15
N ASN A 47 7.51 -12.09 2.94
CA ASN A 47 7.43 -12.20 4.39
C ASN A 47 7.05 -10.83 4.98
N ILE A 48 5.85 -10.72 5.55
CA ILE A 48 5.32 -9.45 6.11
C ILE A 48 6.12 -9.02 7.36
N ASN A 49 6.62 -9.99 8.11
CA ASN A 49 7.33 -9.77 9.37
C ASN A 49 8.75 -9.26 9.11
N GLN A 50 9.52 -9.98 8.29
CA GLN A 50 10.93 -9.70 7.99
C GLN A 50 11.15 -8.82 6.77
N VAL A 51 10.11 -8.60 5.96
CA VAL A 51 10.15 -7.68 4.81
C VAL A 51 11.11 -8.16 3.72
N THR A 52 11.27 -9.47 3.62
CA THR A 52 12.06 -10.16 2.60
C THR A 52 11.13 -10.85 1.61
N GLY A 53 11.51 -10.90 0.34
CA GLY A 53 10.69 -11.46 -0.72
C GLY A 53 11.45 -12.41 -1.64
N THR A 54 10.70 -13.21 -2.40
CA THR A 54 11.22 -14.08 -3.45
C THR A 54 10.14 -14.33 -4.50
N THR A 55 10.51 -14.92 -5.64
CA THR A 55 9.58 -15.34 -6.69
C THR A 55 9.72 -16.83 -6.99
N THR A 56 8.65 -17.43 -7.52
CA THR A 56 8.72 -18.82 -7.99
C THR A 56 9.39 -18.94 -9.37
N ASP A 57 10.13 -20.03 -9.56
CA ASP A 57 10.71 -20.41 -10.85
C ASP A 57 9.68 -21.04 -11.82
N ASN A 58 10.12 -21.48 -13.00
CA ASN A 58 9.28 -22.13 -14.02
C ASN A 58 8.61 -23.44 -13.55
N LYS A 59 9.11 -24.05 -12.47
CA LYS A 59 8.55 -25.25 -11.85
C LYS A 59 7.72 -24.92 -10.61
N GLY A 60 7.45 -23.65 -10.35
CA GLY A 60 6.71 -23.16 -9.19
C GLY A 60 7.50 -23.23 -7.89
N TYR A 61 8.81 -23.50 -7.93
CA TYR A 61 9.66 -23.66 -6.76
C TYR A 61 10.14 -22.30 -6.23
N PHE A 62 10.18 -22.15 -4.91
CA PHE A 62 10.75 -20.98 -4.24
C PHE A 62 11.58 -21.35 -3.01
N GLU A 63 12.47 -20.45 -2.62
CA GLU A 63 13.19 -20.50 -1.35
C GLU A 63 13.18 -19.13 -0.67
N LEU A 64 12.90 -19.10 0.64
CA LEU A 64 12.87 -17.88 1.43
C LEU A 64 13.37 -18.16 2.85
N ALA A 65 14.06 -17.19 3.45
CA ALA A 65 14.45 -17.25 4.86
C ALA A 65 13.31 -16.73 5.74
N VAL A 66 12.90 -17.50 6.74
CA VAL A 66 11.76 -17.20 7.62
C VAL A 66 12.05 -17.58 9.07
N THR A 67 11.38 -16.91 10.01
CA THR A 67 11.33 -17.27 11.43
C THR A 67 10.00 -17.93 11.79
N GLN A 68 9.96 -18.53 12.99
CA GLN A 68 8.76 -19.22 13.45
C GLN A 68 7.63 -18.20 13.64
N SER A 69 6.42 -18.56 13.21
CA SER A 69 5.23 -17.69 13.28
C SER A 69 5.23 -16.46 12.37
N ASP A 70 6.18 -16.36 11.44
CA ASP A 70 6.10 -15.36 10.37
C ASP A 70 4.87 -15.58 9.49
N THR A 71 4.38 -14.51 8.87
CA THR A 71 3.29 -14.58 7.89
C THR A 71 3.81 -14.26 6.50
N LEU A 72 3.60 -15.21 5.58
CA LEU A 72 3.88 -15.06 4.17
C LEU A 72 2.63 -14.58 3.44
N HIS A 73 2.80 -13.54 2.63
CA HIS A 73 1.82 -13.05 1.68
C HIS A 73 2.20 -13.54 0.28
N ILE A 74 1.31 -14.30 -0.34
CA ILE A 74 1.54 -14.94 -1.63
C ILE A 74 0.54 -14.35 -2.63
N THR A 75 1.05 -13.80 -3.73
CA THR A 75 0.23 -13.11 -4.74
C THR A 75 0.68 -13.46 -6.16
N LEU A 76 -0.29 -13.60 -7.07
CA LEU A 76 -0.04 -13.82 -8.50
C LEU A 76 -1.19 -13.22 -9.32
N LEU A 77 -0.88 -12.78 -10.54
CA LEU A 77 -1.87 -12.22 -11.44
C LEU A 77 -2.98 -13.19 -11.84
N GLY A 78 -4.22 -12.79 -11.55
CA GLY A 78 -5.40 -13.60 -11.82
C GLY A 78 -5.68 -14.69 -10.77
N TYR A 79 -5.01 -14.65 -9.61
CA TYR A 79 -5.21 -15.56 -8.49
C TYR A 79 -5.63 -14.80 -7.23
N GLU A 80 -6.29 -15.49 -6.30
CA GLU A 80 -6.60 -14.95 -4.99
C GLU A 80 -5.33 -14.86 -4.13
N SER A 81 -5.19 -13.76 -3.39
CA SER A 81 -4.06 -13.55 -2.48
C SER A 81 -4.20 -14.47 -1.26
N LEU A 82 -3.11 -15.14 -0.87
CA LEU A 82 -3.10 -16.07 0.25
C LEU A 82 -2.16 -15.58 1.35
N ARG A 83 -2.59 -15.70 2.61
CA ARG A 83 -1.78 -15.44 3.79
C ARG A 83 -1.54 -16.74 4.55
N VAL A 84 -0.29 -17.16 4.65
CA VAL A 84 0.09 -18.41 5.30
C VAL A 84 1.04 -18.13 6.44
N ARG A 85 0.71 -18.65 7.64
CA ARG A 85 1.59 -18.56 8.79
C ARG A 85 2.59 -19.72 8.79
N VAL A 86 3.86 -19.42 9.01
CA VAL A 86 4.93 -20.41 9.10
C VAL A 86 4.77 -21.21 10.39
N THR A 87 4.53 -22.51 10.24
CA THR A 87 4.41 -23.46 11.36
C THR A 87 5.74 -24.16 11.66
N ASN A 88 5.85 -24.73 12.86
CA ASN A 88 7.04 -25.50 13.25
C ASN A 88 7.30 -26.71 12.35
N ASP A 89 6.22 -27.36 11.90
CA ASP A 89 6.33 -28.54 11.04
C ASP A 89 6.88 -28.17 9.67
N TRP A 90 6.52 -26.99 9.16
CA TRP A 90 7.10 -26.49 7.91
C TRP A 90 8.60 -26.21 8.06
N ILE A 91 9.04 -25.59 9.15
CA ILE A 91 10.47 -25.35 9.42
C ILE A 91 11.25 -26.68 9.52
N LYS A 92 10.67 -27.70 10.18
CA LYS A 92 11.29 -29.03 10.32
C LYS A 92 11.37 -29.79 8.99
N ASN A 93 10.27 -29.83 8.24
CA ASN A 93 10.17 -30.58 7.00
C ASN A 93 10.84 -29.87 5.81
N LYS A 94 11.08 -28.55 5.93
CA LYS A 94 11.71 -27.64 4.96
C LYS A 94 11.00 -27.53 3.60
N LYS A 95 10.03 -28.39 3.30
CA LYS A 95 9.29 -28.44 2.05
C LYS A 95 7.80 -28.34 2.34
N THR A 96 7.09 -27.58 1.50
CA THR A 96 5.63 -27.56 1.48
C THR A 96 5.11 -27.39 0.06
N THR A 97 3.85 -27.73 -0.16
CA THR A 97 3.12 -27.42 -1.39
C THR A 97 1.96 -26.50 -1.05
N ILE A 98 1.84 -25.39 -1.77
CA ILE A 98 0.81 -24.37 -1.55
C ILE A 98 -0.05 -24.28 -2.81
N GLN A 99 -1.36 -24.33 -2.64
CA GLN A 99 -2.32 -24.17 -3.72
C GLN A 99 -2.83 -22.73 -3.77
N LEU A 100 -2.86 -22.15 -4.96
CA LEU A 100 -3.51 -20.86 -5.23
C LEU A 100 -4.77 -21.07 -6.04
N THR A 101 -5.84 -20.41 -5.62
CA THR A 101 -7.14 -20.43 -6.28
C THR A 101 -7.19 -19.33 -7.34
N GLN A 102 -7.67 -19.67 -8.53
CA GLN A 102 -7.82 -18.69 -9.61
C GLN A 102 -8.96 -17.72 -9.27
N LYS A 103 -8.68 -16.41 -9.39
CA LYS A 103 -9.65 -15.35 -9.14
C LYS A 103 -10.57 -15.20 -10.34
N ALA A 104 -11.85 -15.54 -10.19
CA ALA A 104 -12.87 -15.22 -11.17
C ALA A 104 -13.36 -13.79 -10.91
N ILE A 105 -13.09 -12.85 -11.83
CA ILE A 105 -13.60 -11.48 -11.74
C ILE A 105 -14.92 -11.43 -12.52
N PRO A 106 -16.10 -11.37 -11.85
CA PRO A 106 -17.32 -11.05 -12.56
C PRO A 106 -17.23 -9.61 -13.06
N LEU A 107 -17.34 -9.42 -14.37
CA LEU A 107 -17.44 -8.09 -14.95
C LEU A 107 -18.86 -7.57 -14.71
N HIS A 108 -18.98 -6.50 -13.94
CA HIS A 108 -20.25 -5.78 -13.84
C HIS A 108 -20.44 -4.91 -15.08
N GLU A 109 -21.59 -5.02 -15.73
CA GLU A 109 -21.96 -4.11 -16.81
C GLU A 109 -22.09 -2.69 -16.25
N VAL A 110 -21.33 -1.75 -16.82
CA VAL A 110 -21.44 -0.34 -16.46
C VAL A 110 -22.30 0.33 -17.52
N VAL A 111 -23.54 0.65 -17.15
CA VAL A 111 -24.42 1.47 -17.98
C VAL A 111 -24.01 2.93 -17.78
N ILE A 112 -23.22 3.45 -18.71
CA ILE A 112 -22.80 4.86 -18.68
C ILE A 112 -23.96 5.70 -19.25
N SER A 113 -24.79 6.23 -18.37
CA SER A 113 -25.73 7.29 -18.74
C SER A 113 -25.00 8.64 -18.69
N PRO A 114 -25.19 9.53 -19.69
CA PRO A 114 -24.64 10.89 -19.62
C PRO A 114 -25.19 11.69 -18.43
N TYR A 115 -26.30 11.24 -17.82
CA TYR A 115 -26.97 11.91 -16.71
C TYR A 115 -27.42 10.92 -15.62
N TYR A 116 -27.22 11.30 -14.35
CA TYR A 116 -27.85 10.64 -13.21
C TYR A 116 -29.27 11.15 -13.06
N LEU A 117 -30.22 10.45 -13.67
CA LEU A 117 -31.64 10.78 -13.61
C LEU A 117 -32.23 10.23 -12.32
N THR A 118 -32.77 11.10 -11.48
CA THR A 118 -33.50 10.78 -10.25
C THR A 118 -34.87 10.16 -10.53
N GLY A 119 -35.36 10.24 -11.77
CA GLY A 119 -36.67 9.75 -12.21
C GLY A 119 -37.78 10.79 -12.09
N TYR A 120 -37.49 11.96 -11.52
CA TYR A 120 -38.42 13.08 -11.40
C TYR A 120 -38.05 14.18 -12.41
N LEU A 121 -38.91 14.40 -13.40
CA LEU A 121 -38.64 15.30 -14.53
C LEU A 121 -38.29 16.73 -14.11
N GLU A 122 -38.93 17.29 -13.07
CA GLU A 122 -38.61 18.64 -12.60
C GLU A 122 -37.21 18.78 -11.97
N ILE A 123 -36.66 17.69 -11.42
CA ILE A 123 -35.33 17.67 -10.80
C ILE A 123 -34.29 17.38 -11.89
N ASP A 124 -34.59 16.39 -12.74
CA ASP A 124 -33.67 15.90 -13.77
C ASP A 124 -33.45 16.90 -14.90
N SER A 125 -34.49 17.66 -15.27
CA SER A 125 -34.38 18.73 -16.27
C SER A 125 -33.38 19.83 -15.88
N LYS A 126 -33.10 20.00 -14.58
CA LYS A 126 -32.13 20.97 -14.05
C LYS A 126 -30.70 20.43 -14.00
N LEU A 127 -30.53 19.10 -14.03
CA LEU A 127 -29.23 18.43 -14.04
C LEU A 127 -28.63 18.36 -15.45
N ILE A 128 -29.44 18.56 -16.48
CA ILE A 128 -28.98 18.70 -17.86
C ILE A 128 -28.30 20.07 -17.97
N PRO A 129 -27.01 20.16 -18.32
CA PRO A 129 -26.34 21.43 -18.49
C PRO A 129 -26.96 22.16 -19.68
N ILE A 130 -27.81 23.14 -19.39
CA ILE A 130 -28.29 24.09 -20.38
C ILE A 130 -27.11 25.03 -20.61
N LYS A 131 -26.38 24.84 -21.70
CA LYS A 131 -25.26 25.70 -22.08
C LYS A 131 -25.83 27.05 -22.51
N GLU A 132 -25.96 27.98 -21.57
CA GLU A 132 -26.31 29.37 -21.88
C GLU A 132 -25.07 30.08 -22.44
N ASP A 133 -24.90 29.99 -23.76
CA ASP A 133 -23.85 30.70 -24.47
C ASP A 133 -24.23 32.20 -24.57
N TYR A 134 -23.65 33.04 -23.71
CA TYR A 134 -23.79 34.49 -23.79
C TYR A 134 -23.06 35.00 -25.04
N ARG A 135 -23.84 35.48 -26.02
CA ARG A 135 -23.32 36.00 -27.29
C ARG A 135 -23.42 37.52 -27.31
N TYR A 136 -22.32 38.19 -27.65
CA TYR A 136 -22.32 39.63 -27.90
C TYR A 136 -22.60 39.89 -29.38
N SER A 137 -23.61 40.72 -29.67
CA SER A 137 -23.88 41.21 -31.03
C SER A 137 -23.13 42.52 -31.27
N ILE A 138 -22.31 42.58 -32.32
CA ILE A 138 -21.68 43.82 -32.79
C ILE A 138 -22.56 44.38 -33.90
N SER A 139 -23.06 45.60 -33.74
CA SER A 139 -23.90 46.27 -34.74
C SER A 139 -23.22 46.33 -36.11
N GLY A 140 -23.86 45.75 -37.13
CA GLY A 140 -23.35 45.70 -38.50
C GLY A 140 -22.76 44.35 -38.94
N LEU A 141 -22.63 43.37 -38.02
CA LEU A 141 -22.24 41.99 -38.34
C LEU A 141 -23.39 41.02 -38.02
N GLY A 142 -23.67 40.08 -38.91
CA GLY A 142 -24.81 39.15 -38.79
C GLY A 142 -24.63 37.97 -37.82
N GLN A 143 -23.50 37.87 -37.11
CA GLN A 143 -23.16 36.75 -36.21
C GLN A 143 -22.51 37.28 -34.92
N GLY A 144 -22.90 36.73 -33.77
CA GLY A 144 -22.36 37.07 -32.44
C GLY A 144 -21.27 36.10 -31.98
N TYR A 145 -20.34 36.58 -31.13
CA TYR A 145 -19.18 35.83 -30.64
C TYR A 145 -19.38 35.38 -29.17
N GLU A 146 -18.93 34.18 -28.82
CA GLU A 146 -19.01 33.60 -27.47
C GLU A 146 -17.87 34.11 -26.56
N ALA A 147 -18.17 34.41 -25.30
CA ALA A 147 -17.16 34.72 -24.28
C ALA A 147 -16.94 33.54 -23.33
N GLY A 148 -15.66 33.28 -23.01
CA GLY A 148 -15.23 32.16 -22.16
C GLY A 148 -15.61 32.31 -20.67
N GLN A 149 -15.77 31.17 -20.01
CA GLN A 149 -16.25 31.03 -18.62
C GLN A 149 -15.08 30.97 -17.62
N TYR A 150 -15.00 31.91 -16.67
CA TYR A 150 -14.23 31.73 -15.43
C TYR A 150 -15.04 32.29 -14.25
N ALA A 151 -15.28 31.46 -13.23
CA ALA A 151 -15.79 31.88 -11.92
C ALA A 151 -14.88 31.35 -10.79
N PRO A 152 -14.45 32.15 -9.79
CA PRO A 152 -13.34 31.83 -8.89
C PRO A 152 -13.71 31.33 -7.46
N GLU A 153 -14.96 31.03 -7.12
CA GLU A 153 -15.41 31.09 -5.70
C GLU A 153 -15.85 29.79 -4.99
N ALA A 154 -15.68 28.59 -5.56
CA ALA A 154 -16.30 27.38 -4.99
C ALA A 154 -15.45 26.50 -4.05
N PHE A 155 -14.25 26.92 -3.60
CA PHE A 155 -13.36 26.03 -2.81
C PHE A 155 -12.90 26.57 -1.44
N GLY A 156 -13.27 27.80 -1.05
CA GLY A 156 -12.57 28.54 0.01
C GLY A 156 -13.07 28.40 1.46
N LYS A 157 -14.13 27.63 1.78
CA LYS A 157 -14.82 27.81 3.08
C LYS A 157 -15.08 26.58 3.97
N VAL A 158 -14.57 25.37 3.68
CA VAL A 158 -14.96 24.17 4.47
C VAL A 158 -13.82 23.35 5.11
N LEU A 159 -12.54 23.66 4.90
CA LEU A 159 -11.45 22.79 5.41
C LEU A 159 -10.42 23.43 6.36
N GLY A 160 -10.67 24.64 6.86
CA GLY A 160 -9.63 25.45 7.50
C GLY A 160 -9.38 25.30 9.01
N SER A 161 -10.17 24.56 9.80
CA SER A 161 -10.10 24.73 11.27
C SER A 161 -9.99 23.48 12.15
N ILE A 162 -10.00 22.24 11.62
CA ILE A 162 -9.98 21.03 12.48
C ILE A 162 -8.76 20.12 12.25
N PHE A 163 -7.97 20.30 11.20
CA PHE A 163 -6.77 19.48 10.99
C PHE A 163 -5.56 20.33 10.61
N ASN A 164 -4.74 20.71 11.58
CA ASN A 164 -3.36 21.09 11.27
C ASN A 164 -2.70 19.86 10.61
N PRO A 165 -2.25 19.94 9.34
CA PRO A 165 -1.66 18.81 8.64
C PRO A 165 -0.45 18.24 9.38
N ALA A 166 0.30 19.07 10.13
CA ALA A 166 1.41 18.59 10.95
C ALA A 166 0.95 17.73 12.15
N ASP A 167 -0.17 18.05 12.81
CA ASP A 167 -0.70 17.26 13.93
C ASP A 167 -1.28 15.93 13.46
N MET A 168 -1.91 15.89 12.29
CA MET A 168 -2.37 14.62 11.73
C MET A 168 -1.18 13.72 11.33
N LEU A 169 -0.16 14.28 10.67
CA LEU A 169 1.06 13.54 10.32
C LEU A 169 1.80 13.04 11.56
N TYR A 170 1.82 13.83 12.66
CA TYR A 170 2.31 13.38 13.97
C TYR A 170 1.52 12.20 14.50
N ASN A 171 0.19 12.26 14.47
CA ASN A 171 -0.66 11.19 14.98
C ASN A 171 -0.55 9.91 14.16
N PHE A 172 -0.37 10.04 12.85
CA PHE A 172 -0.27 8.92 11.92
C PHE A 172 1.11 8.24 11.96
N PHE A 173 2.18 9.02 11.79
CA PHE A 173 3.54 8.48 11.68
C PHE A 173 4.31 8.47 13.00
N GLY A 174 3.94 9.33 13.95
CA GLY A 174 4.57 9.40 15.28
C GLY A 174 4.28 8.17 16.13
N LYS A 175 3.13 7.52 15.94
CA LYS A 175 2.73 6.31 16.69
C LYS A 175 3.22 4.99 16.07
N ARG A 176 3.85 5.01 14.89
CA ARG A 176 4.19 3.80 14.09
C ARG A 176 5.66 3.75 13.59
N PRO A 177 6.68 3.95 14.45
CA PRO A 177 8.08 4.04 14.02
C PRO A 177 8.66 2.74 13.43
N GLN A 178 8.14 1.57 13.85
CA GLN A 178 8.63 0.27 13.38
C GLN A 178 8.17 -0.03 11.94
N GLN A 179 6.93 0.31 11.58
CA GLN A 179 6.37 0.16 10.23
C GLN A 179 7.12 1.04 9.22
N LEU A 180 7.54 2.23 9.65
CA LEU A 180 8.37 3.13 8.85
C LEU A 180 9.81 2.65 8.68
N LYS A 181 10.36 1.91 9.66
CA LYS A 181 11.65 1.27 9.52
C LYS A 181 11.59 0.19 8.43
N LYS A 182 10.54 -0.62 8.43
CA LYS A 182 10.25 -1.63 7.40
C LYS A 182 10.14 -1.03 6.00
N LEU A 183 9.47 0.11 5.85
CA LEU A 183 9.43 0.87 4.59
C LEU A 183 10.81 1.22 4.03
N ARG A 184 11.75 1.63 4.91
CA ARG A 184 13.12 1.95 4.49
C ARG A 184 13.94 0.71 4.13
N GLU A 185 13.64 -0.42 4.76
CA GLU A 185 14.27 -1.71 4.45
C GLU A 185 13.79 -2.21 3.06
N MET A 186 12.50 -2.09 2.73
CA MET A 186 11.96 -2.41 1.38
C MET A 186 12.58 -1.58 0.27
N ARG A 187 12.78 -0.28 0.50
CA ARG A 187 13.40 0.61 -0.49
C ARG A 187 14.81 0.12 -0.89
N LYS A 188 15.51 -0.59 0.00
CA LYS A 188 16.87 -1.06 -0.24
C LYS A 188 16.93 -2.43 -0.91
N ASP A 189 15.82 -3.16 -0.97
CA ASP A 189 15.76 -4.50 -1.54
C ASP A 189 15.28 -4.43 -3.00
N ASP A 190 16.19 -4.73 -3.92
CA ASP A 190 15.92 -4.65 -5.36
C ASP A 190 14.91 -5.72 -5.84
N THR A 191 14.81 -6.85 -5.13
CA THR A 191 13.81 -7.88 -5.45
C THR A 191 12.42 -7.36 -5.10
N VAL A 192 12.25 -6.80 -3.89
CA VAL A 192 10.99 -6.19 -3.46
C VAL A 192 10.62 -5.02 -4.38
N ARG A 193 11.58 -4.21 -4.81
CA ARG A 193 11.32 -3.13 -5.78
C ARG A 193 10.79 -3.63 -7.11
N ASN A 194 11.46 -4.60 -7.72
CA ASN A 194 11.05 -5.17 -9.01
C ASN A 194 9.67 -5.86 -8.92
N LEU A 195 9.33 -6.44 -7.76
CA LEU A 195 8.01 -7.02 -7.47
C LEU A 195 6.91 -5.96 -7.33
N LEU A 196 7.24 -4.79 -6.78
CA LEU A 196 6.30 -3.68 -6.63
C LEU A 196 6.14 -2.86 -7.93
N GLU A 197 7.01 -3.03 -8.93
CA GLU A 197 6.88 -2.42 -10.26
C GLU A 197 5.85 -3.12 -11.16
N THR A 198 5.56 -4.39 -10.89
CA THR A 198 4.58 -5.19 -11.64
C THR A 198 3.18 -4.99 -11.07
N LYS A 199 2.55 -3.87 -11.44
CA LYS A 199 1.14 -3.47 -11.18
C LYS A 199 0.32 -4.52 -10.41
N TYR A 200 0.37 -4.51 -9.09
CA TYR A 200 -0.41 -5.41 -8.23
C TYR A 200 -1.00 -4.72 -7.01
N ASP A 201 -2.15 -5.27 -6.59
CA ASP A 201 -3.16 -4.74 -5.67
C ASP A 201 -2.62 -4.01 -4.43
N ARG A 202 -3.22 -2.83 -4.19
CA ARG A 202 -3.12 -1.93 -3.01
C ARG A 202 -3.21 -2.65 -1.64
N GLU A 203 -3.50 -3.94 -1.61
CA GLU A 203 -3.54 -4.81 -0.44
C GLU A 203 -2.15 -4.97 0.20
N THR A 204 -1.08 -5.10 -0.58
CA THR A 204 0.29 -5.36 -0.06
C THR A 204 0.77 -4.20 0.81
N ILE A 205 0.64 -2.95 0.32
CA ILE A 205 1.00 -1.74 1.05
C ILE A 205 0.12 -1.58 2.30
N SER A 206 -1.18 -1.84 2.18
CA SER A 206 -2.12 -1.74 3.30
C SER A 206 -1.74 -2.68 4.45
N LEU A 207 -1.39 -3.93 4.14
CA LEU A 207 -1.01 -4.96 5.11
C LEU A 207 0.33 -4.65 5.78
N LEU A 208 1.31 -4.16 5.02
CA LEU A 208 2.64 -3.88 5.53
C LEU A 208 2.68 -2.61 6.41
N LEU A 209 1.88 -1.61 6.06
CA LEU A 209 1.77 -0.37 6.83
C LEU A 209 0.76 -0.47 7.99
N GLY A 210 -0.15 -1.45 7.94
CA GLY A 210 -1.29 -1.56 8.85
C GLY A 210 -2.28 -0.40 8.68
N VAL A 211 -2.48 0.05 7.44
CA VAL A 211 -3.22 1.26 7.05
C VAL A 211 -4.28 0.83 6.05
N SER A 212 -5.52 1.31 6.16
CA SER A 212 -6.56 0.97 5.18
C SER A 212 -6.29 1.64 3.81
N GLN A 213 -6.86 1.12 2.73
CA GLN A 213 -6.68 1.74 1.40
C GLN A 213 -7.21 3.19 1.34
N ASP A 214 -8.26 3.49 2.11
CA ASP A 214 -8.83 4.83 2.20
C ASP A 214 -7.90 5.79 2.96
N GLU A 215 -7.26 5.31 4.02
CA GLU A 215 -6.25 6.07 4.76
C GLU A 215 -5.03 6.38 3.88
N ILE A 216 -4.62 5.48 2.97
CA ILE A 216 -3.52 5.72 2.01
C ILE A 216 -3.83 6.89 1.07
N ALA A 217 -5.05 6.96 0.54
CA ALA A 217 -5.47 8.06 -0.34
C ALA A 217 -5.51 9.40 0.41
N GLU A 218 -5.97 9.40 1.67
CA GLU A 218 -5.98 10.59 2.51
C GLU A 218 -4.56 11.11 2.79
N ILE A 219 -3.61 10.22 3.11
CA ILE A 219 -2.20 10.59 3.33
C ILE A 219 -1.62 11.25 2.09
N LEU A 220 -1.75 10.63 0.92
CA LEU A 220 -1.18 11.14 -0.33
C LEU A 220 -1.78 12.49 -0.73
N SER A 221 -3.09 12.68 -0.50
CA SER A 221 -3.76 13.97 -0.76
C SER A 221 -3.17 15.10 0.08
N ARG A 222 -2.83 14.83 1.34
CA ARG A 222 -2.22 15.80 2.28
C ARG A 222 -0.75 16.05 2.01
N CYS A 223 -0.08 15.11 1.37
CA CYS A 223 1.28 15.26 0.86
C CYS A 223 1.32 15.99 -0.50
N SER A 224 0.20 16.61 -0.92
CA SER A 224 0.07 17.37 -2.17
C SER A 224 0.24 16.55 -3.46
N TYR A 225 -0.05 15.23 -3.42
CA TYR A 225 -0.13 14.42 -4.63
C TYR A 225 -1.50 14.55 -5.29
N SER A 226 -1.52 14.57 -6.64
CA SER A 226 -2.77 14.73 -7.40
C SER A 226 -3.65 13.48 -7.34
N GLU A 227 -4.97 13.65 -7.44
CA GLU A 227 -5.91 12.52 -7.49
C GLU A 227 -5.65 11.59 -8.68
N ALA A 228 -5.23 12.17 -9.81
CA ALA A 228 -4.79 11.41 -10.99
C ALA A 228 -3.60 10.48 -10.63
N PHE A 229 -2.58 11.00 -9.94
CA PHE A 229 -1.45 10.20 -9.46
C PHE A 229 -1.92 9.13 -8.47
N ILE A 230 -2.76 9.44 -7.49
CA ILE A 230 -3.26 8.46 -6.50
C ILE A 230 -4.01 7.29 -7.18
N LYS A 231 -4.73 7.56 -8.28
CA LYS A 231 -5.48 6.55 -9.02
C LYS A 231 -4.61 5.75 -10.00
N SER A 232 -3.62 6.37 -10.63
CA SER A 232 -2.82 5.73 -11.70
C SER A 232 -1.46 5.22 -11.24
N ALA A 233 -0.93 5.71 -10.12
CA ALA A 233 0.40 5.37 -9.64
C ALA A 233 0.46 3.90 -9.23
N ASN A 234 1.63 3.32 -9.46
CA ASN A 234 1.92 1.97 -9.02
C ASN A 234 2.29 1.96 -7.52
N ASP A 235 2.17 0.80 -6.89
CA ASP A 235 2.47 0.56 -5.48
C ASP A 235 3.88 1.01 -5.10
N LEU A 236 4.89 0.77 -5.94
CA LEU A 236 6.24 1.30 -5.70
C LEU A 236 6.25 2.84 -5.62
N GLN A 237 5.54 3.51 -6.53
CA GLN A 237 5.48 4.98 -6.57
C GLN A 237 4.72 5.53 -5.38
N ILE A 238 3.65 4.85 -4.95
CA ILE A 238 2.90 5.17 -3.72
C ILE A 238 3.79 5.00 -2.50
N MET A 239 4.56 3.90 -2.40
CA MET A 239 5.50 3.65 -1.32
C MET A 239 6.57 4.75 -1.24
N ASP A 240 7.17 5.12 -2.38
CA ASP A 240 8.18 6.17 -2.43
C ASP A 240 7.61 7.55 -2.09
N ALA A 241 6.37 7.84 -2.51
CA ALA A 241 5.64 9.06 -2.18
C ALA A 241 5.35 9.18 -0.67
N ILE A 242 4.84 8.12 -0.04
CA ILE A 242 4.59 8.07 1.41
C ILE A 242 5.90 8.23 2.19
N SER A 243 6.95 7.53 1.77
CA SER A 243 8.28 7.60 2.39
C SER A 243 8.87 9.02 2.29
N GLY A 244 8.79 9.64 1.12
CA GLY A 244 9.24 11.02 0.89
C GLY A 244 8.48 12.03 1.74
N CYS A 245 7.15 11.92 1.80
CA CYS A 245 6.31 12.79 2.61
C CYS A 245 6.66 12.70 4.12
N TYR A 246 6.95 11.50 4.62
CA TYR A 246 7.37 11.33 6.01
C TYR A 246 8.74 11.95 6.33
N GLU A 247 9.72 11.86 5.43
CA GLU A 247 11.02 12.52 5.66
C GLU A 247 10.89 14.05 5.69
N GLN A 248 10.05 14.62 4.82
CA GLN A 248 9.74 16.05 4.86
C GLN A 248 9.09 16.45 6.20
N TYR A 249 8.12 15.67 6.67
CA TYR A 249 7.52 15.87 7.98
C TYR A 249 8.54 15.86 9.14
N LYS A 250 9.49 14.91 9.13
CA LYS A 250 10.56 14.83 10.15
C LYS A 250 11.43 16.08 10.21
N ILE A 251 11.75 16.66 9.05
CA ILE A 251 12.54 17.89 8.95
C ILE A 251 11.77 19.06 9.55
N LEU A 252 10.45 19.15 9.26
CA LEU A 252 9.58 20.20 9.79
C LEU A 252 9.37 20.11 11.31
N LYS A 253 9.33 18.90 11.89
CA LYS A 253 9.21 18.68 13.35
C LYS A 253 10.49 19.02 14.13
N LYS A 254 11.66 18.95 13.49
CA LYS A 254 12.96 19.20 14.14
C LYS A 254 13.29 20.70 14.29
N LYS A 255 12.52 21.58 13.65
CA LYS A 255 12.53 23.03 13.87
C LYS A 255 11.54 23.39 14.98
#